data_AF-A0A653BFI8-F1
#
_entry.id   AF-A0A653BFI8-F1
#
_cell.length_a   1.000
_cell.length_b   1.000
_cell.length_c   1.000
_cell.angle_alpha   90.00
_cell.angle_beta   90.00
_cell.angle_gamma   90.00
#
_symmetry.space_group_name_H-M   'P 1'
#
loop_
_entity.id
_entity.type
_entity.pdbx_description
1 polymer ?
#
loop_
_entity_poly.entity_id
_entity_poly.type
_entity_poly.pdbx_seq_one_letter_code
_entity_poly.pdbx_strand_id
1 'polypeptide(L)'
;MQLVGLACIYKSSDYQEAAMGQIVILLLSYNLPEKWIVAPKSYWKKKFPPKVKLLTNDEYYEQGVRETAKALDELKKFCSSPECNQWKFALKLKDVKRFASFIEGESHLSDDEILEYETSIRGEMTEEEDDELTEDSEEC
;
A
#
# COMPACT_ATOMS: atom_id res chain seq x y z
N MET A 1 29.51 27.43 44.51
CA MET A 1 28.61 26.54 45.29
C MET A 1 28.39 25.16 44.65
N GLN A 2 28.40 25.02 43.31
CA GLN A 2 28.21 23.72 42.65
C GLN A 2 29.39 22.75 42.87
N LEU A 3 30.63 23.23 42.83
CA LEU A 3 31.85 22.43 43.09
C LEU A 3 31.92 21.84 44.49
N VAL A 4 31.42 22.58 45.49
CA VAL A 4 31.44 22.16 46.91
C VAL A 4 30.42 21.04 47.13
N GLY A 5 29.23 21.14 46.54
CA GLY A 5 28.23 20.06 46.58
C GLY A 5 28.71 18.79 45.88
N LEU A 6 29.41 18.92 44.75
CA LEU A 6 30.02 17.80 44.02
C LEU A 6 31.14 17.13 44.84
N ALA A 7 31.96 17.92 45.52
CA ALA A 7 33.00 17.41 46.41
C ALA A 7 32.42 16.69 47.64
N CYS A 8 31.32 17.19 48.22
CA CYS A 8 30.62 16.53 49.31
C CYS A 8 29.99 15.20 48.89
N ILE A 9 29.37 15.12 47.71
CA ILE A 9 28.83 13.86 47.17
C ILE A 9 29.95 12.86 46.90
N TYR A 10 31.07 13.31 46.34
CA TYR A 10 32.24 12.46 46.08
C TYR A 10 32.87 11.93 47.38
N LYS A 11 32.96 12.76 48.42
CA LYS A 11 33.51 12.37 49.73
C LYS A 11 32.54 11.55 50.58
N SER A 12 31.23 11.65 50.33
CA SER A 12 30.18 10.93 51.06
C SER A 12 29.78 9.59 50.42
N SER A 13 30.22 9.31 49.19
CA SER A 13 29.82 8.09 48.47
C SER A 13 30.78 6.94 48.74
N ASP A 14 30.30 5.92 49.46
CA ASP A 14 30.92 4.59 49.56
C ASP A 14 30.99 3.88 48.18
N TYR A 15 30.33 4.44 47.17
CA TYR A 15 30.25 3.91 45.80
C TYR A 15 31.00 4.82 44.82
N GLN A 16 32.33 4.82 44.92
CA GLN A 16 33.20 5.59 44.00
C GLN A 16 33.01 5.18 42.54
N GLU A 17 32.73 3.90 42.28
CA GLU A 17 32.44 3.37 40.95
C GLU A 17 31.17 3.99 40.33
N ALA A 18 30.12 4.19 41.12
CA ALA A 18 28.86 4.77 40.65
C ALA A 18 29.02 6.26 40.29
N ALA A 19 29.78 7.01 41.09
CA ALA A 19 30.07 8.43 40.81
C ALA A 19 30.90 8.60 39.54
N MET A 20 31.91 7.74 39.32
CA MET A 20 32.68 7.71 38.07
C MET A 20 31.79 7.35 36.88
N GLY A 21 30.92 6.35 37.02
CA GLY A 21 29.94 5.98 36.00
C GLY A 21 29.05 7.14 35.59
N GLN A 22 28.52 7.90 36.56
CA GLN A 22 27.65 9.05 36.28
C GLN A 22 28.37 10.18 35.53
N ILE A 23 29.62 10.48 35.89
CA ILE A 23 30.44 11.50 35.20
C ILE A 23 30.72 11.06 33.76
N VAL A 24 31.05 9.78 33.55
CA VAL A 24 31.27 9.23 32.19
C VAL A 24 30.00 9.27 31.36
N ILE A 25 28.84 8.90 31.92
CA ILE A 25 27.55 8.98 31.22
C ILE A 25 27.22 10.42 30.82
N LEU A 26 27.44 11.39 31.71
CA LEU A 26 27.23 12.81 31.40
C LEU A 26 28.16 13.29 30.28
N LEU A 27 29.45 12.96 30.35
CA LEU A 27 30.41 13.32 29.30
C LEU A 27 30.07 12.68 27.96
N LEU A 28 29.67 11.41 27.96
CA LEU A 28 29.20 10.73 26.76
C LEU A 28 27.95 11.43 26.21
N SER A 29 26.93 11.70 27.04
CA SER A 29 25.71 12.36 26.58
C SER A 29 25.94 13.76 25.98
N TYR A 30 26.96 14.48 26.45
CA TYR A 30 27.30 15.82 25.95
C TYR A 30 28.20 15.80 24.72
N ASN A 31 29.09 14.80 24.59
CA ASN A 31 30.03 14.69 23.47
C ASN A 31 29.54 13.77 22.35
N LEU A 32 28.52 12.93 22.57
CA LEU A 32 27.97 12.08 21.52
C LEU A 32 27.16 12.93 20.53
N PRO A 33 27.48 12.86 19.23
CA PRO A 33 26.70 13.55 18.22
C PRO A 33 25.31 12.92 18.09
N GLU A 34 24.28 13.74 17.84
CA GLU A 34 22.88 13.30 17.67
C GLU A 34 22.71 12.13 16.67
N LYS A 35 23.63 12.02 15.71
CA LYS A 35 23.73 10.93 14.74
C LYS A 35 23.76 9.54 15.38
N TRP A 36 24.40 9.39 16.54
CA TRP A 36 24.51 8.10 17.24
C TRP A 36 23.21 7.69 17.95
N ILE A 37 22.29 8.64 18.16
CA ILE A 37 20.97 8.35 18.74
C ILE A 37 20.00 7.86 17.64
N VAL A 38 20.11 8.39 16.42
CA VAL A 38 19.25 8.02 15.28
C VAL A 38 19.75 6.80 14.50
N ALA A 39 21.07 6.56 14.46
CA ALA A 39 21.68 5.41 13.80
C ALA A 39 21.13 4.04 14.27
N PRO A 40 21.02 3.74 15.59
CA PRO A 40 20.49 2.46 16.04
C PRO A 40 19.01 2.30 15.70
N LYS A 41 18.22 3.38 15.75
CA LYS A 41 16.80 3.34 15.33
C LYS A 41 16.66 3.01 13.85
N SER A 42 17.47 3.64 13.00
CA SER A 42 17.47 3.39 11.56
C SER A 42 17.96 1.97 11.24
N TYR A 43 19.03 1.53 11.90
CA TYR A 43 19.55 0.17 11.78
C TYR A 43 18.51 -0.87 12.21
N TRP A 44 17.80 -0.65 13.32
CA TRP A 44 16.75 -1.54 13.79
C TRP A 44 15.61 -1.63 12.78
N LYS A 45 15.08 -0.50 12.29
CA LYS A 45 14.02 -0.51 11.27
C LYS A 45 14.45 -1.18 9.97
N LYS A 46 15.73 -1.08 9.59
CA LYS A 46 16.29 -1.77 8.42
C LYS A 46 16.45 -3.27 8.66
N LYS A 47 16.88 -3.68 9.85
CA LYS A 47 17.10 -5.09 10.21
C LYS A 47 15.79 -5.83 10.50
N PHE A 48 14.79 -5.12 11.02
CA PHE A 48 13.46 -5.62 11.35
C PHE A 48 12.42 -4.69 10.72
N PRO A 49 12.16 -4.83 9.41
CA PRO A 49 11.11 -4.06 8.77
C PRO A 49 9.77 -4.37 9.44
N PRO A 50 8.90 -3.36 9.64
CA PRO A 50 7.55 -3.61 10.16
C PRO A 50 6.82 -4.54 9.19
N LYS A 51 6.03 -5.47 9.74
CA LYS A 51 5.18 -6.35 8.91
C LYS A 51 4.20 -5.48 8.15
N VAL A 52 4.30 -5.47 6.83
CA VAL A 52 3.33 -4.81 5.96
C VAL A 52 2.05 -5.65 6.03
N LYS A 53 0.93 -5.04 6.42
CA LYS A 53 -0.37 -5.70 6.37
C LYS A 53 -0.78 -5.76 4.90
N LEU A 54 -0.93 -6.97 4.37
CA LEU A 54 -1.48 -7.16 3.03
C LEU A 54 -2.96 -6.81 3.05
N LEU A 55 -3.45 -6.34 1.90
CA LEU A 55 -4.84 -6.02 1.70
C LEU A 55 -5.66 -7.32 1.71
N THR A 56 -6.83 -7.30 2.34
CA THR A 56 -7.81 -8.38 2.18
C THR A 56 -8.38 -8.34 0.75
N ASN A 57 -8.95 -9.46 0.28
CA ASN A 57 -9.57 -9.52 -1.04
C ASN A 57 -10.69 -8.47 -1.19
N ASP A 58 -11.50 -8.27 -0.14
CA ASP A 58 -12.59 -7.29 -0.14
C ASP A 58 -12.05 -5.86 -0.27
N GLU A 59 -11.03 -5.50 0.52
CA GLU A 59 -10.39 -4.18 0.45
C GLU A 59 -9.72 -3.96 -0.93
N TYR A 60 -9.14 -5.00 -1.53
CA TYR A 60 -8.58 -4.95 -2.88
C TYR A 60 -9.64 -4.68 -3.94
N TYR A 61 -10.76 -5.40 -3.86
CA TYR A 61 -11.88 -5.23 -4.78
C TYR A 61 -12.47 -3.82 -4.68
N GLU A 62 -12.71 -3.33 -3.46
CA GLU A 62 -13.27 -1.99 -3.24
C GLU A 62 -12.35 -0.88 -3.79
N GLN A 63 -11.03 -1.01 -3.56
CA GLN A 63 -10.04 -0.09 -4.12
C GLN A 63 -10.04 -0.16 -5.65
N GLY A 64 -10.10 -1.36 -6.22
CA GLY A 64 -10.18 -1.57 -7.66
C GLY A 64 -11.37 -0.83 -8.27
N VAL A 65 -12.56 -1.00 -7.70
CA VAL A 65 -13.79 -0.33 -8.17
C VAL A 65 -13.64 1.20 -8.07
N ARG A 66 -13.17 1.71 -6.93
CA ARG A 66 -13.06 3.14 -6.67
C ARG A 66 -12.04 3.83 -7.58
N GLU A 67 -10.84 3.28 -7.68
CA GLU A 67 -9.77 3.86 -8.49
C GLU A 67 -10.06 3.72 -9.99
N THR A 68 -10.67 2.61 -10.42
CA THR A 68 -11.08 2.45 -11.83
C THR A 68 -12.16 3.46 -12.21
N ALA A 69 -13.18 3.65 -11.38
CA ALA A 69 -14.22 4.66 -11.62
C ALA A 69 -13.64 6.08 -11.69
N LYS A 70 -12.73 6.40 -10.77
CA LYS A 70 -12.03 7.70 -10.74
C LYS A 70 -11.16 7.91 -11.98
N ALA A 71 -10.36 6.91 -12.38
CA ALA A 71 -9.52 7.00 -13.56
C ALA A 71 -10.33 7.13 -14.85
N LEU A 72 -11.48 6.46 -14.95
CA LEU A 72 -12.39 6.62 -16.08
C LEU A 72 -13.00 8.03 -16.14
N ASP A 73 -13.40 8.60 -15.01
CA ASP A 73 -13.91 9.97 -14.94
C ASP A 73 -12.84 11.01 -15.33
N GLU A 74 -11.62 10.85 -14.80
CA GLU A 74 -10.47 11.68 -15.18
C GLU A 74 -10.15 11.56 -16.68
N LEU A 75 -10.23 10.35 -17.24
CA LEU A 75 -10.04 10.10 -18.67
C LEU A 75 -11.11 10.82 -19.51
N LYS A 76 -12.39 10.71 -19.13
CA LYS A 76 -13.50 11.42 -19.83
C LYS A 76 -13.28 12.93 -19.83
N LYS A 77 -12.92 13.49 -18.68
CA LYS A 77 -12.61 14.92 -18.53
C LYS A 77 -11.43 15.35 -19.39
N PHE A 78 -10.37 14.56 -19.40
CA PHE A 78 -9.21 14.84 -20.24
C PHE A 78 -9.58 14.80 -21.72
N CYS A 79 -10.29 13.76 -22.18
CA CYS A 79 -10.73 13.66 -23.57
C CYS A 79 -11.67 14.80 -23.99
N SER A 80 -12.49 15.33 -23.07
CA SER A 80 -13.36 16.49 -23.31
C SER A 80 -12.63 17.83 -23.29
N SER A 81 -11.39 17.88 -22.78
CA SER A 81 -10.62 19.11 -22.65
C SER A 81 -10.05 19.57 -24.01
N PRO A 82 -9.93 20.90 -24.25
CA PRO A 82 -9.27 21.44 -25.45
C PRO A 82 -7.79 21.04 -25.59
N GLU A 83 -7.16 20.54 -24.52
CA GLU A 83 -5.77 20.05 -24.58
C GLU A 83 -5.63 18.66 -25.20
N CYS A 84 -6.74 17.90 -25.30
CA CYS A 84 -6.72 16.57 -25.88
C CYS A 84 -6.86 16.63 -27.41
N ASN A 85 -5.91 16.01 -28.13
CA ASN A 85 -6.03 15.82 -29.57
C ASN A 85 -6.98 14.65 -29.88
N GLN A 86 -8.29 14.90 -29.75
CA GLN A 86 -9.36 13.91 -29.94
C GLN A 86 -9.26 13.21 -31.31
N TRP A 87 -8.94 13.96 -32.37
CA TRP A 87 -8.80 13.43 -33.73
C TRP A 87 -7.70 12.39 -33.86
N LYS A 88 -6.61 12.52 -33.11
CA LYS A 88 -5.54 11.51 -33.08
C LYS A 88 -6.01 10.17 -32.51
N PHE A 89 -6.94 10.18 -31.56
CA PHE A 89 -7.52 8.97 -30.99
C PHE A 89 -8.60 8.40 -31.90
N ALA A 90 -9.47 9.25 -32.46
CA ALA A 90 -10.48 8.84 -33.42
C ALA A 90 -9.89 8.07 -34.62
N LEU A 91 -8.69 8.43 -35.09
CA LEU A 91 -8.02 7.72 -36.19
C LEU A 91 -7.42 6.36 -35.79
N LYS A 92 -7.25 6.09 -34.50
CA LYS A 92 -6.59 4.87 -33.99
C LYS A 92 -7.56 3.85 -33.40
N LEU A 93 -8.72 4.30 -32.94
CA LEU A 93 -9.71 3.46 -32.29
C LEU A 93 -10.51 2.67 -33.33
N LYS A 94 -10.87 1.43 -32.99
CA LYS A 94 -11.69 0.56 -33.83
C LYS A 94 -13.10 1.10 -34.00
N ASP A 95 -13.67 1.64 -32.94
CA ASP A 95 -15.02 2.22 -32.92
C ASP A 95 -14.98 3.63 -32.35
N VAL A 96 -15.03 4.61 -33.25
CA VAL A 96 -15.04 6.04 -32.90
C VAL A 96 -16.38 6.47 -32.31
N LYS A 97 -17.47 5.82 -32.71
CA LYS A 97 -18.81 6.17 -32.24
C LYS A 97 -18.95 5.81 -30.77
N ARG A 98 -18.52 4.61 -30.39
CA ARG A 98 -18.48 4.18 -28.97
C ARG A 98 -17.59 5.08 -28.12
N PHE A 99 -16.48 5.56 -28.68
CA PHE A 99 -15.61 6.52 -28.00
C PHE A 99 -16.29 7.88 -27.76
N ALA A 100 -17.00 8.41 -28.76
CA ALA A 100 -17.75 9.66 -28.61
C ALA A 100 -18.84 9.54 -27.53
N SER A 101 -19.66 8.49 -27.61
CA SER A 101 -20.64 8.10 -26.59
C SER A 101 -20.05 8.06 -25.18
N PHE A 102 -18.89 7.40 -25.02
CA PHE A 102 -18.19 7.32 -23.74
C PHE A 102 -17.81 8.70 -23.18
N ILE A 103 -17.26 9.58 -24.02
CA ILE A 103 -16.89 10.95 -23.62
C ILE A 103 -18.12 11.75 -23.19
N GLU A 104 -19.24 11.59 -23.88
CA GLU A 104 -20.51 12.27 -23.58
C GLU A 104 -21.15 11.80 -22.26
N GLY A 105 -20.67 10.69 -21.69
CA GLY A 105 -21.08 10.21 -20.38
C GLY A 105 -21.64 8.79 -20.37
N GLU A 106 -21.83 8.17 -21.53
CA GLU A 106 -22.34 6.79 -21.61
C GLU A 106 -21.35 5.77 -21.01
N SER A 107 -21.86 4.56 -20.78
CA SER A 107 -21.07 3.44 -20.27
C SER A 107 -19.91 3.12 -21.22
N HIS A 108 -18.77 2.70 -20.65
CA HIS A 108 -17.64 2.21 -21.43
C HIS A 108 -17.85 0.77 -21.90
N LEU A 109 -18.80 0.03 -21.30
CA LEU A 109 -19.16 -1.34 -21.64
C LEU A 109 -20.51 -1.35 -22.36
N SER A 110 -20.63 -2.18 -23.39
CA SER A 110 -21.93 -2.48 -24.00
C SER A 110 -22.64 -3.62 -23.27
N ASP A 111 -23.97 -3.64 -23.34
CA ASP A 111 -24.80 -4.67 -22.70
C ASP A 111 -24.39 -6.10 -23.13
N ASP A 112 -24.02 -6.28 -24.40
CA ASP A 112 -23.55 -7.58 -24.92
C ASP A 112 -22.24 -8.04 -24.23
N GLU A 113 -21.32 -7.12 -23.91
CA GLU A 113 -20.06 -7.44 -23.24
C GLU A 113 -20.29 -7.82 -21.78
N ILE A 114 -21.25 -7.16 -21.13
CA ILE A 114 -21.65 -7.48 -19.76
C ILE A 114 -22.29 -8.87 -19.73
N LEU A 115 -23.21 -9.14 -20.66
CA LEU A 115 -23.90 -10.43 -20.74
C LEU A 115 -22.96 -11.57 -21.10
N GLU A 116 -21.99 -11.34 -22.00
CA GLU A 116 -20.93 -12.31 -22.32
C GLU A 116 -20.10 -12.65 -21.08
N TYR A 117 -19.67 -11.64 -20.31
CA TYR A 117 -18.90 -11.84 -19.08
C TYR A 117 -19.70 -12.58 -18.01
N GLU A 118 -20.95 -12.19 -17.77
CA GLU A 118 -21.82 -12.85 -16.79
C GLU A 118 -22.07 -14.32 -17.16
N THR A 119 -22.25 -14.61 -18.45
CA THR A 119 -22.46 -15.96 -18.95
C THR A 119 -21.18 -16.80 -18.89
N SER A 120 -20.01 -16.23 -19.21
CA SER A 120 -18.74 -16.95 -19.15
C SER A 120 -18.38 -17.36 -17.73
N ILE A 121 -18.57 -16.45 -16.76
CA ILE A 121 -18.33 -16.75 -15.34
C ILE A 121 -19.26 -17.86 -14.85
N ARG A 122 -20.53 -17.83 -15.28
CA ARG A 122 -21.49 -18.89 -14.94
C ARG A 122 -21.09 -20.25 -15.53
N GLY A 123 -20.61 -20.27 -16.78
CA GLY A 123 -20.12 -21.48 -17.42
C GLY A 123 -18.93 -22.09 -16.68
N GLU A 124 -17.95 -21.25 -16.30
CA GLU A 124 -16.76 -21.67 -15.55
C GLU A 124 -17.11 -22.28 -14.18
N MET A 125 -18.07 -21.70 -13.45
CA MET A 125 -18.54 -22.28 -12.18
C MET A 125 -19.29 -23.61 -12.36
N THR A 126 -20.03 -23.80 -13.46
CA THR A 126 -20.77 -25.06 -13.70
C THR A 126 -19.88 -26.21 -14.16
N GLU A 127 -18.79 -25.93 -14.87
CA GLU A 127 -17.82 -26.95 -15.28
C GLU A 127 -17.03 -27.52 -14.09
N GLU A 128 -16.79 -26.72 -13.05
CA GLU A 128 -16.14 -27.20 -11.81
C GLU A 128 -17.08 -28.09 -10.94
N GLU A 129 -18.40 -27.90 -11.00
CA GLU A 129 -19.38 -28.71 -10.26
C GLU A 129 -19.64 -30.09 -10.89
N ASP A 130 -19.53 -30.21 -12.22
CA ASP A 130 -19.78 -31.48 -12.93
C ASP A 130 -18.62 -32.49 -12.78
N ASP A 131 -17.40 -32.04 -12.48
CA ASP A 131 -16.24 -32.93 -12.24
C ASP A 131 -16.25 -33.59 -10.84
N GLU A 132 -17.03 -33.08 -9.87
CA GLU A 132 -17.09 -33.63 -8.50
C GLU A 132 -18.14 -34.76 -8.34
N LEU A 133 -18.93 -35.08 -9.37
CA LEU A 133 -20.09 -35.98 -9.27
C LEU A 133 -19.91 -37.41 -9.84
N THR A 134 -18.68 -37.83 -10.17
CA THR A 134 -18.44 -39.13 -10.86
C THR A 134 -17.76 -40.24 -10.03
N GLU A 135 -17.46 -40.03 -8.75
CA GLU A 135 -16.84 -41.06 -7.88
C GLU A 135 -17.82 -41.71 -6.88
N ASP A 136 -18.94 -42.31 -7.32
CA ASP A 136 -19.62 -43.32 -6.47
C ASP A 136 -20.52 -44.29 -7.24
N SER A 137 -19.97 -45.02 -8.21
CA SER A 137 -20.62 -46.21 -8.76
C SER A 137 -19.59 -47.12 -9.40
N GLU A 138 -19.14 -48.15 -8.68
CA GLU A 138 -18.99 -49.55 -9.14
C GLU A 138 -18.14 -50.36 -8.14
N GLU A 139 -18.78 -50.96 -7.14
CA GLU A 139 -18.24 -52.11 -6.39
C GLU A 139 -19.21 -53.29 -6.60
N CYS A 140 -18.78 -54.30 -7.37
CA CYS A 140 -19.38 -55.64 -7.51
C CYS A 140 -18.31 -56.66 -7.91
#